data_AF-A0A845WLB0-F1
#
_entry.id   AF-A0A845WLB0-F1
#
_cell.length_a   1.000
_cell.length_b   1.000
_cell.length_c   1.000
_cell.angle_alpha   90.00
_cell.angle_beta   90.00
_cell.angle_gamma   90.00
#
_symmetry.space_group_name_H-M   'P 1'
#
loop_
_entity.id
_entity.type
_entity.pdbx_description
1 polymer ?
#
loop_
_entity_poly.entity_id
_entity_poly.type
_entity_poly.pdbx_seq_one_letter_code
_entity_poly.pdbx_strand_id
1 'polypeptide(L)'
;KLEQDYKLFLKEQFDIEFNQLFTITNIPVGRTKFHLQRTKLYAPYMVFLENSFNASTVEHLMCRNELSIDYLGNVYDCDFNQMENVAATSGTGERLTVSKLIEAGSLDIIEEIRTASYCYGCTAGSGSSCGGALI
;
A
#
# COMPACT_ATOMS: atom_id res chain seq x y z
N LYS A 1 13.88 14.61 -12.28
CA LYS A 1 13.92 14.25 -13.72
C LYS A 1 12.73 13.37 -14.07
N LEU A 2 12.62 12.15 -13.51
CA LEU A 2 11.51 11.23 -13.81
C LEU A 2 10.10 11.79 -13.50
N GLU A 3 9.88 12.43 -12.35
CA GLU A 3 8.58 13.07 -12.05
C GLU A 3 8.17 14.09 -13.14
N GLN A 4 9.12 14.92 -13.57
CA GLN A 4 8.87 15.93 -14.59
C GLN A 4 8.56 15.27 -15.95
N ASP A 5 9.25 14.18 -16.27
CA ASP A 5 9.02 13.40 -17.48
C ASP A 5 7.59 12.83 -17.49
N TYR A 6 7.11 12.30 -16.35
CA TYR A 6 5.71 11.87 -16.19
C TYR A 6 4.72 13.02 -16.32
N LYS A 7 4.98 14.17 -15.68
CA LYS A 7 4.13 15.37 -15.78
C LYS A 7 3.94 15.83 -17.22
N LEU A 8 5.03 15.93 -17.98
CA LEU A 8 4.99 16.37 -19.37
C LEU A 8 4.26 15.35 -20.25
N PHE A 9 4.69 14.08 -20.20
CA PHE A 9 4.14 13.05 -21.09
C PHE A 9 2.65 12.80 -20.84
N LEU A 10 2.23 12.67 -19.58
CA LEU A 10 0.83 12.39 -19.24
C LEU A 10 -0.10 13.55 -19.61
N LYS A 11 0.36 14.80 -19.46
CA LYS A 11 -0.41 15.97 -19.86
C LYS A 11 -0.51 16.08 -21.38
N GLU A 12 0.59 15.96 -22.10
CA GLU A 12 0.62 16.14 -23.56
C GLU A 12 -0.14 15.05 -24.31
N GLN A 13 -0.06 13.79 -23.86
CA GLN A 13 -0.64 12.66 -24.60
C GLN A 13 -2.06 12.30 -24.17
N PHE A 14 -2.44 12.60 -22.92
CA PHE A 14 -3.70 12.11 -22.33
C PHE A 14 -4.49 13.17 -21.55
N ASP A 15 -3.99 14.41 -21.47
CA ASP A 15 -4.55 15.48 -20.62
C ASP A 15 -4.65 15.09 -19.13
N ILE A 16 -3.78 14.19 -18.67
CA ILE A 16 -3.74 13.73 -17.27
C ILE A 16 -2.78 14.61 -16.46
N GLU A 17 -3.25 15.15 -15.34
CA GLU A 17 -2.43 15.91 -14.40
C GLU A 17 -1.72 14.99 -13.40
N PHE A 18 -0.39 14.89 -13.51
CA PHE A 18 0.43 14.14 -12.56
C PHE A 18 0.94 15.08 -11.45
N ASN A 19 0.82 14.67 -10.19
CA ASN A 19 1.12 15.50 -9.03
C ASN A 19 2.52 15.26 -8.44
N GLN A 20 2.78 14.06 -7.93
CA GLN A 20 3.93 13.71 -7.11
C GLN A 20 4.39 12.29 -7.43
N LEU A 21 5.71 12.06 -7.44
CA LEU A 21 6.30 10.75 -7.59
C LEU A 21 6.79 10.23 -6.23
N PHE A 22 6.17 9.17 -5.74
CA PHE A 22 6.62 8.45 -4.56
C PHE A 22 7.48 7.24 -4.96
N THR A 23 8.55 7.00 -4.22
CA THR A 23 9.39 5.81 -4.38
C THR A 23 9.27 4.95 -3.14
N ILE A 24 8.72 3.75 -3.29
CA ILE A 24 8.61 2.78 -2.21
C ILE A 24 9.51 1.60 -2.56
N THR A 25 10.50 1.34 -1.72
CA THR A 25 11.45 0.24 -1.95
C THR A 25 11.26 -0.86 -0.91
N ASN A 26 11.67 -2.08 -1.25
CA ASN A 26 11.94 -3.15 -0.27
C ASN A 26 10.76 -3.67 0.57
N ILE A 27 9.50 -3.39 0.20
CA ILE A 27 8.34 -4.07 0.79
C ILE A 27 8.39 -5.57 0.43
N PRO A 28 8.22 -6.50 1.38
CA PRO A 28 8.36 -7.94 1.16
C PRO A 28 7.11 -8.57 0.51
N VAL A 29 6.65 -7.99 -0.60
CA VAL A 29 5.55 -8.48 -1.46
C VAL A 29 6.05 -8.74 -2.88
N GLY A 30 5.27 -9.49 -3.67
CA GLY A 30 5.54 -9.73 -5.10
C GLY A 30 7.00 -10.10 -5.44
N ARG A 31 7.63 -9.33 -6.34
CA ARG A 31 9.00 -9.62 -6.82
C ARG A 31 10.06 -9.60 -5.72
N THR A 32 9.96 -8.66 -4.77
CA THR A 32 10.89 -8.56 -3.63
C THR A 32 10.77 -9.79 -2.74
N LYS A 33 9.54 -10.21 -2.40
CA LYS A 33 9.27 -11.45 -1.65
C LYS A 33 9.90 -12.66 -2.33
N PHE A 34 9.68 -12.83 -3.63
CA PHE A 34 10.25 -13.96 -4.38
C PHE A 34 11.78 -13.93 -4.42
N HIS A 35 12.38 -12.75 -4.56
CA HIS A 35 13.83 -12.62 -4.48
C HIS A 35 14.35 -13.06 -3.10
N LEU A 36 13.78 -12.52 -2.02
CA LEU A 36 14.14 -12.86 -0.64
C LEU A 36 13.96 -14.35 -0.33
N GLN A 37 12.92 -14.98 -0.87
CA GLN A 37 12.69 -16.42 -0.71
C GLN A 37 13.76 -17.23 -1.45
N ARG A 38 14.08 -16.89 -2.71
CA ARG A 38 15.12 -17.59 -3.48
C ARG A 38 16.51 -17.46 -2.85
N THR A 39 16.80 -16.33 -2.22
CA THR A 39 18.07 -16.09 -1.51
C THR A 39 18.06 -16.56 -0.06
N LYS A 40 16.96 -17.18 0.42
CA LYS A 40 16.77 -17.62 1.81
C LYS A 40 16.87 -16.50 2.85
N LEU A 41 16.59 -15.26 2.44
CA LEU A 41 16.62 -14.06 3.27
C LEU A 41 15.23 -13.62 3.77
N TYR A 42 14.14 -14.23 3.30
CA TYR A 42 12.79 -13.79 3.67
C TYR A 42 12.53 -13.79 5.18
N ALA A 43 12.75 -14.93 5.86
CA ALA A 43 12.57 -15.03 7.30
C ALA A 43 13.41 -14.02 8.10
N PRO A 44 14.75 -13.93 7.92
CA PRO A 44 15.53 -12.94 8.66
C PRO A 44 15.16 -11.50 8.30
N TYR A 45 14.72 -11.23 7.06
CA TYR A 45 14.24 -9.91 6.66
C TYR A 45 12.93 -9.53 7.37
N MET A 46 11.99 -10.46 7.53
CA MET A 46 10.76 -10.20 8.29
C MET A 46 11.06 -9.88 9.76
N VAL A 47 11.99 -10.62 10.40
CA VAL A 47 12.45 -10.34 11.77
C VAL A 47 13.11 -8.97 11.86
N PHE A 48 13.92 -8.59 10.86
CA PHE A 48 14.50 -7.26 10.80
C PHE A 48 13.44 -6.16 10.74
N LEU A 49 12.41 -6.32 9.89
CA LEU A 49 11.33 -5.35 9.76
C LEU A 49 10.51 -5.23 11.06
N GLU A 50 10.19 -6.35 11.69
CA GLU A 50 9.50 -6.38 12.98
C GLU A 50 10.31 -5.68 14.07
N ASN A 51 11.60 -5.99 14.20
CA ASN A 51 12.50 -5.33 15.15
C ASN A 51 12.72 -3.83 14.86
N SER A 52 12.49 -3.42 13.61
CA SER A 52 12.62 -2.03 13.17
C SER A 52 11.29 -1.26 13.28
N PHE A 53 10.23 -1.86 13.82
CA PHE A 53 8.94 -1.21 13.99
C PHE A 53 9.09 0.15 14.68
N ASN A 54 8.55 1.18 14.04
CA ASN A 54 8.54 2.54 14.58
C ASN A 54 7.10 3.03 14.70
N ALA A 55 6.60 3.15 15.94
CA ALA A 55 5.26 3.64 16.21
C ALA A 55 5.02 5.07 15.65
N SER A 56 6.06 5.90 15.51
CA SER A 56 5.91 7.27 15.00
C SER A 56 5.52 7.33 13.53
N THR A 57 5.71 6.24 12.76
CA THR A 57 5.31 6.20 11.35
C THR A 57 3.82 5.89 11.18
N VAL A 58 3.15 5.34 12.21
CA VAL A 58 1.78 4.82 12.11
C VAL A 58 0.80 5.90 11.67
N GLU A 59 0.89 7.10 12.26
CA GLU A 59 0.00 8.23 11.88
C GLU A 59 0.20 8.72 10.45
N HIS A 60 1.32 8.36 9.81
CA HIS A 60 1.71 8.81 8.49
C HIS A 60 1.58 7.71 7.41
N LEU A 61 0.96 6.57 7.74
CA LEU A 61 0.76 5.48 6.78
C LEU A 61 -0.29 5.85 5.73
N MET A 62 -0.01 5.55 4.45
CA MET A 62 -0.95 5.77 3.35
C MET A 62 -2.31 5.08 3.56
N CYS A 63 -2.31 3.84 4.07
CA CYS A 63 -3.52 3.06 4.30
C CYS A 63 -4.50 3.68 5.31
N ARG A 64 -4.12 4.76 6.03
CA ARG A 64 -5.04 5.53 6.88
C ARG A 64 -5.90 6.53 6.11
N ASN A 65 -5.47 6.94 4.92
CA ASN A 65 -6.11 8.01 4.15
C ASN A 65 -6.41 7.63 2.69
N GLU A 66 -6.04 6.42 2.27
CA GLU A 66 -6.14 5.97 0.89
C GLU A 66 -6.85 4.62 0.79
N LEU A 67 -7.64 4.46 -0.27
CA LEU A 67 -8.24 3.19 -0.68
C LEU A 67 -7.68 2.80 -2.03
N SER A 68 -7.41 1.50 -2.22
CA SER A 68 -7.06 0.95 -3.52
C SER A 68 -8.24 0.19 -4.11
N ILE A 69 -8.56 0.46 -5.37
CA ILE A 69 -9.69 -0.12 -6.08
C ILE A 69 -9.18 -0.89 -7.29
N ASP A 70 -9.59 -2.16 -7.44
CA ASP A 70 -9.26 -2.92 -8.64
C ASP A 70 -10.24 -2.66 -9.80
N TYR A 71 -9.92 -3.19 -10.98
CA TYR A 71 -10.73 -3.00 -12.18
C TYR A 71 -12.12 -3.66 -12.12
N LEU A 72 -12.36 -4.56 -11.16
CA LEU A 72 -13.67 -5.17 -10.90
C LEU A 72 -14.46 -4.38 -9.86
N GLY A 73 -13.89 -3.31 -9.31
CA GLY A 73 -14.49 -2.51 -8.26
C GLY A 73 -14.38 -3.14 -6.87
N ASN A 74 -13.51 -4.13 -6.64
CA ASN A 74 -13.21 -4.60 -5.29
C ASN A 74 -12.42 -3.53 -4.53
N VAL A 75 -12.75 -3.38 -3.25
CA VAL A 75 -12.12 -2.40 -2.36
C VAL A 75 -11.02 -3.06 -1.55
N TYR A 76 -9.89 -2.37 -1.46
CA TYR A 76 -8.77 -2.67 -0.59
C TYR A 76 -8.44 -1.41 0.20
N ASP A 77 -8.08 -1.57 1.47
CA ASP A 77 -7.66 -0.50 2.39
C ASP A 77 -6.15 -0.19 2.28
N CYS A 78 -5.44 -0.84 1.35
CA CYS A 78 -4.02 -0.68 1.09
C CYS A 78 -3.67 -1.21 -0.30
N ASP A 79 -2.73 -0.56 -1.00
CA ASP A 79 -2.21 -0.99 -2.30
C ASP A 79 -1.51 -2.35 -2.22
N PHE A 80 -0.72 -2.62 -1.17
CA PHE A 80 -0.11 -3.93 -0.95
C PHE A 80 -1.13 -5.01 -0.62
N ASN A 81 -2.24 -4.64 0.02
CA ASN A 81 -3.36 -5.55 0.23
C ASN A 81 -4.01 -5.92 -1.11
N GLN A 82 -4.12 -4.99 -2.06
CA GLN A 82 -4.53 -5.32 -3.43
C GLN A 82 -3.54 -6.27 -4.10
N MET A 83 -2.23 -6.02 -3.99
CA MET A 83 -1.20 -6.88 -4.59
C MET A 83 -1.21 -8.31 -4.03
N GLU A 84 -1.48 -8.48 -2.73
CA GLU A 84 -1.55 -9.80 -2.07
C GLU A 84 -3.00 -10.34 -1.97
N ASN A 85 -3.96 -9.69 -2.65
CA ASN A 85 -5.37 -10.07 -2.71
C ASN A 85 -6.07 -10.20 -1.34
N VAL A 86 -5.76 -9.28 -0.42
CA VAL A 86 -6.38 -9.14 0.90
C VAL A 86 -7.44 -8.04 0.84
N ALA A 87 -8.67 -8.38 0.47
CA ALA A 87 -9.73 -7.38 0.32
C ALA A 87 -10.14 -6.72 1.65
N ALA A 88 -10.57 -5.46 1.56
CA ALA A 88 -11.25 -4.80 2.67
C ALA A 88 -12.59 -5.49 2.94
N THR A 89 -12.97 -5.55 4.21
CA THR A 89 -14.19 -6.20 4.66
C THR A 89 -15.03 -5.27 5.52
N SER A 90 -16.34 -5.47 5.50
CA SER A 90 -17.22 -4.87 6.50
C SER A 90 -16.96 -5.43 7.91
N GLY A 91 -17.57 -4.84 8.93
CA GLY A 91 -17.60 -5.42 10.29
C GLY A 91 -18.21 -6.84 10.36
N THR A 92 -18.99 -7.25 9.36
CA THR A 92 -19.52 -8.63 9.24
C THR A 92 -18.58 -9.59 8.51
N GLY A 93 -17.40 -9.13 8.09
CA GLY A 93 -16.43 -9.91 7.31
C GLY A 93 -16.77 -10.01 5.82
N GLU A 94 -17.76 -9.26 5.34
CA GLU A 94 -18.16 -9.27 3.94
C GLU A 94 -17.17 -8.49 3.09
N ARG A 95 -16.72 -9.07 1.97
CA ARG A 95 -15.87 -8.36 1.00
C ARG A 95 -16.59 -7.13 0.45
N LEU A 96 -15.89 -6.00 0.47
CA LEU A 96 -16.40 -4.72 0.00
C LEU A 96 -16.11 -4.50 -1.50
N THR A 97 -17.07 -3.85 -2.15
CA THR A 97 -16.97 -3.35 -3.52
C THR A 97 -17.41 -1.89 -3.54
N VAL A 98 -17.05 -1.16 -4.60
CA VAL A 98 -17.48 0.24 -4.79
C VAL A 98 -19.01 0.37 -4.69
N SER A 99 -19.76 -0.57 -5.27
CA SER A 99 -21.23 -0.56 -5.18
C SER A 99 -21.73 -0.62 -3.73
N LYS A 100 -21.10 -1.44 -2.88
CA LYS A 100 -21.48 -1.57 -1.46
C LYS A 100 -21.11 -0.34 -0.66
N LEU A 101 -19.97 0.30 -0.95
CA LEU A 101 -19.62 1.57 -0.32
C LEU A 101 -20.62 2.67 -0.68
N ILE A 102 -21.05 2.72 -1.93
CA ILE A 102 -22.08 3.67 -2.39
C ILE A 102 -23.42 3.40 -1.70
N GLU A 103 -23.83 2.14 -1.58
CA GLU A 103 -25.06 1.75 -0.89
C GLU A 103 -25.03 2.09 0.60
N ALA A 104 -23.90 1.82 1.27
CA ALA A 104 -23.71 2.15 2.68
C ALA A 104 -23.67 3.66 2.93
N GLY A 105 -23.22 4.45 1.95
CA GLY A 105 -23.10 5.90 2.06
C GLY A 105 -22.04 6.37 3.06
N SER A 106 -21.19 5.48 3.56
CA SER A 106 -20.08 5.79 4.48
C SER A 106 -18.93 4.79 4.28
N LEU A 107 -17.70 5.27 4.52
CA LEU A 107 -16.50 4.43 4.62
C LEU A 107 -16.36 3.77 6.00
N ASP A 108 -17.14 4.19 7.00
CA ASP A 108 -17.09 3.63 8.36
C ASP A 108 -17.49 2.15 8.41
N ILE A 109 -18.08 1.62 7.33
CA ILE A 109 -18.29 0.18 7.16
C ILE A 109 -16.96 -0.60 7.12
N ILE A 110 -15.85 0.07 6.76
CA ILE A 110 -14.48 -0.42 6.91
C ILE A 110 -14.01 -0.11 8.34
N GLU A 111 -14.28 -1.02 9.27
CA GLU A 111 -13.97 -0.81 10.69
C GLU A 111 -12.47 -0.95 11.02
N GLU A 112 -11.76 -1.77 10.25
CA GLU A 112 -10.35 -2.07 10.49
C GLU A 112 -9.57 -2.14 9.17
N ILE A 113 -8.41 -1.49 9.15
CA ILE A 113 -7.42 -1.67 8.08
C ILE A 113 -6.80 -3.06 8.24
N ARG A 114 -6.97 -3.91 7.24
CA ARG A 114 -6.40 -5.26 7.19
C ARG A 114 -4.87 -5.16 7.26
N THR A 115 -4.30 -5.74 8.31
CA THR A 115 -2.84 -5.83 8.48
C THR A 115 -2.32 -7.23 8.18
N ALA A 116 -1.06 -7.30 7.76
CA ALA A 116 -0.33 -8.53 7.50
C ALA A 116 1.15 -8.33 7.81
N SER A 117 1.95 -9.39 7.72
CA SER A 117 3.37 -9.33 8.08
C SER A 117 4.16 -8.31 7.25
N TYR A 118 3.81 -8.09 5.97
CA TYR A 118 4.45 -7.07 5.14
C TYR A 118 4.18 -5.63 5.60
N CYS A 119 3.19 -5.38 6.47
CA CYS A 119 2.92 -4.05 7.02
C CYS A 119 4.10 -3.53 7.87
N TYR A 120 4.95 -4.41 8.40
CA TYR A 120 6.21 -4.00 9.04
C TYR A 120 7.16 -3.27 8.08
N GLY A 121 7.05 -3.52 6.77
CA GLY A 121 7.76 -2.73 5.76
C GLY A 121 7.36 -1.25 5.80
N CYS A 122 6.06 -0.96 5.93
CA CYS A 122 5.55 0.40 5.96
C CYS A 122 5.85 1.11 7.29
N THR A 123 5.99 0.35 8.39
CA THR A 123 6.22 0.91 9.74
C THR A 123 7.68 0.94 10.18
N ALA A 124 8.61 0.34 9.42
CA ALA A 124 10.04 0.34 9.75
C ALA A 124 10.75 1.69 9.50
N GLY A 125 10.13 2.64 8.79
CA GLY A 125 10.61 4.02 8.61
C GLY A 125 11.91 4.21 7.80
N SER A 126 12.58 3.15 7.35
CA SER A 126 13.91 3.18 6.73
C SER A 126 13.89 2.99 5.20
N GLY A 127 13.18 3.85 4.45
CA GLY A 127 13.11 3.80 2.98
C GLY A 127 12.12 2.79 2.38
N SER A 128 11.43 2.04 3.25
CA SER A 128 10.30 1.17 2.91
C SER A 128 8.95 1.81 3.22
N SER A 129 8.92 2.93 3.94
CA SER A 129 7.68 3.63 4.24
C SER A 129 7.23 4.46 3.04
N CYS A 130 5.92 4.57 2.90
CA CYS A 130 5.28 5.32 1.83
C CYS A 130 5.60 6.83 1.83
N GLY A 131 6.17 7.35 2.93
CA GLY A 131 6.63 8.73 3.08
C GLY A 131 8.15 8.89 3.26
N GLY A 132 8.95 7.84 3.09
CA GLY A 132 10.38 7.84 3.38
C GLY A 132 11.23 8.26 2.18
N ALA A 133 11.81 9.47 2.23
CA ALA A 133 12.79 9.96 1.27
C ALA A 133 14.10 9.14 1.32
N LEU A 134 14.76 9.02 0.16
CA LEU A 134 16.17 8.66 0.07
C LEU A 134 16.97 9.68 0.91
N ILE A 135 17.64 9.23 1.97
CA ILE A 135 18.72 10.03 2.58
C ILE A 135 19.89 10.07 1.61
#